data_AF-A0AAN0LXQ6-F1
#
_entry.id   AF-A0AAN0LXQ6-F1
#
_cell.length_a   1.000
_cell.length_b   1.000
_cell.length_c   1.000
_cell.angle_alpha   90.00
_cell.angle_beta   90.00
_cell.angle_gamma   90.00
#
_symmetry.space_group_name_H-M   'P 1'
#
loop_
_entity.id
_entity.type
_entity.pdbx_description
1 polymer ?
#
loop_
_entity_poly.entity_id
_entity_poly.type
_entity_poly.pdbx_seq_one_letter_code
_entity_poly.pdbx_strand_id
1 'polypeptide(L)'
;MVIDYLKRFPMTTYETRGFSHAFVTNGGISLKEINPKTLKSKLDPHISCIGELLDYNAFTGGFNITSAFATGFTAGKYALDIEA
;
A
#
# COMPACT_ATOMS: atom_id res chain seq x y z
N MET A 1 -38.94 -2.65 -18.65
CA MET A 1 -38.40 -1.30 -18.98
C MET A 1 -37.93 -0.52 -17.75
N VAL A 2 -38.78 0.07 -16.90
CA VAL A 2 -38.29 0.92 -15.77
C VAL A 2 -37.47 0.13 -14.74
N ILE A 3 -37.94 -1.04 -14.30
CA ILE A 3 -37.22 -1.91 -13.35
C ILE A 3 -35.85 -2.33 -13.91
N ASP A 4 -35.77 -2.58 -15.22
CA ASP A 4 -34.53 -3.01 -15.86
C ASP A 4 -33.49 -1.91 -15.85
N TYR A 5 -33.88 -0.67 -16.17
CA TYR A 5 -32.96 0.47 -16.12
C TYR A 5 -32.53 0.83 -14.69
N LEU A 6 -33.37 0.61 -13.68
CA LEU A 6 -32.98 0.79 -12.27
C LEU A 6 -31.96 -0.25 -11.81
N LYS A 7 -32.09 -1.49 -12.28
CA LYS A 7 -31.16 -2.57 -11.93
C LYS A 7 -29.90 -2.60 -12.79
N ARG A 8 -29.97 -2.00 -13.99
CA ARG A 8 -28.90 -1.98 -14.99
C ARG A 8 -28.92 -0.63 -15.69
N PHE A 9 -28.47 0.40 -14.99
CA PHE A 9 -28.28 1.72 -15.56
C PHE A 9 -26.91 1.77 -16.26
N PRO A 10 -26.83 1.67 -17.60
CA PRO A 10 -25.56 1.69 -18.29
C PRO A 10 -24.94 3.08 -18.19
N MET A 11 -23.70 3.15 -17.72
CA MET A 11 -22.96 4.39 -17.60
C MET A 11 -21.57 4.21 -18.19
N THR A 12 -21.23 5.03 -19.19
CA THR A 12 -19.91 5.03 -19.81
C THR A 12 -18.98 5.96 -19.03
N THR A 13 -17.85 5.42 -18.56
CA THR A 13 -16.80 6.19 -17.88
C THR A 13 -15.67 6.49 -18.85
N TYR A 14 -15.14 7.71 -18.81
CA TYR A 14 -14.06 8.14 -19.71
C TYR A 14 -12.69 8.16 -19.00
N GLU A 15 -12.62 8.63 -17.77
CA GLU A 15 -11.36 8.80 -17.02
C GLU A 15 -11.56 8.67 -15.50
N THR A 16 -10.46 8.58 -14.76
CA THR A 16 -10.45 8.65 -13.28
C THR A 16 -10.08 10.06 -12.82
N ARG A 17 -10.34 10.39 -11.54
CA ARG A 17 -10.03 11.72 -10.98
C ARG A 17 -8.53 12.00 -10.78
N GLY A 18 -7.67 11.01 -11.07
CA GLY A 18 -6.23 11.13 -10.93
C GLY A 18 -5.73 11.10 -9.48
N PHE A 19 -4.42 11.26 -9.32
CA PHE A 19 -3.70 11.07 -8.06
C PHE A 19 -4.11 12.05 -6.95
N SER A 20 -4.39 13.32 -7.30
CA SER A 20 -4.78 14.34 -6.32
C SER A 20 -6.10 14.05 -5.60
N HIS A 21 -6.91 13.14 -6.13
CA HIS A 21 -8.16 12.68 -5.53
C HIS A 21 -8.08 11.22 -5.03
N ALA A 22 -6.92 10.56 -5.16
CA ALA A 22 -6.74 9.20 -4.71
C ALA A 22 -6.58 9.15 -3.18
N PHE A 23 -7.14 8.12 -2.55
CA PHE A 23 -6.98 7.90 -1.11
C PHE A 23 -5.71 7.13 -0.75
N VAL A 24 -5.26 6.26 -1.67
CA VAL A 24 -4.13 5.35 -1.51
C VAL A 24 -3.49 5.15 -2.88
N THR A 25 -2.18 4.97 -2.89
CA THR A 25 -1.36 4.67 -4.07
C THR A 25 -1.29 3.16 -4.30
N ASN A 26 -1.42 2.73 -5.55
CA ASN A 26 -1.09 1.36 -5.97
C ASN A 26 0.27 1.41 -6.68
N GLY A 27 1.23 0.60 -6.22
CA GLY A 27 2.64 0.72 -6.59
C GLY A 27 3.51 1.08 -5.38
N GLY A 28 4.83 1.17 -5.58
CA GLY A 28 5.78 1.57 -4.55
C GLY A 28 7.13 0.88 -4.71
N ILE A 29 7.88 0.79 -3.62
CA ILE A 29 9.13 0.03 -3.54
C ILE A 29 8.82 -1.46 -3.60
N SER A 30 9.45 -2.14 -4.56
CA SER A 30 9.30 -3.57 -4.80
C SER A 30 9.54 -4.38 -3.53
N LEU A 31 8.54 -5.17 -3.12
CA LEU A 31 8.65 -6.06 -1.96
C LEU A 31 9.76 -7.12 -2.13
N LYS A 32 10.22 -7.37 -3.36
CA LYS A 32 11.34 -8.29 -3.62
C LYS A 32 12.66 -7.76 -3.09
N GLU A 33 12.80 -6.45 -2.93
CA GLU A 33 14.00 -5.76 -2.44
C GLU A 33 13.97 -5.57 -0.92
N ILE A 34 12.90 -5.99 -0.24
CA ILE A 34 12.71 -5.80 1.19
C ILE A 34 12.73 -7.14 1.92
N ASN A 35 13.41 -7.21 3.06
CA ASN A 35 13.32 -8.36 3.96
C ASN A 35 11.98 -8.30 4.71
N PRO A 36 11.06 -9.25 4.54
CA PRO A 36 9.71 -9.15 5.12
C PRO A 36 9.70 -9.27 6.65
N LYS A 37 10.77 -9.77 7.28
CA LYS A 37 10.85 -9.90 8.75
C LYS A 37 11.33 -8.62 9.42
N THR A 38 12.20 -7.85 8.76
CA THR A 38 12.87 -6.68 9.34
C THR A 38 12.48 -5.36 8.68
N LEU A 39 11.93 -5.44 7.46
CA LEU A 39 11.62 -4.33 6.56
C LEU A 39 12.82 -3.50 6.12
N LYS A 40 14.03 -4.06 6.30
CA LYS A 40 15.25 -3.51 5.75
C LYS A 40 15.37 -3.77 4.26
N SER A 41 16.00 -2.83 3.57
CA SER A 41 16.40 -2.99 2.19
C SER A 41 17.46 -4.08 2.08
N LYS A 42 17.31 -4.96 1.10
CA LYS A 42 18.32 -5.96 0.72
C LYS A 42 19.52 -5.32 0.01
N LEU A 43 19.40 -4.05 -0.39
CA LEU A 43 20.47 -3.29 -1.05
C LEU A 43 21.32 -2.51 -0.03
N ASP A 44 20.71 -2.04 1.07
CA ASP A 44 21.41 -1.36 2.16
C ASP A 44 20.73 -1.67 3.52
N PRO A 45 21.39 -2.39 4.44
CA PRO A 45 20.80 -2.75 5.73
C PRO A 45 20.58 -1.55 6.67
N HIS A 46 21.05 -0.35 6.34
CA HIS A 46 20.78 0.86 7.13
C HIS A 46 19.45 1.53 6.77
N ILE A 47 18.80 1.09 5.69
CA ILE A 47 17.56 1.67 5.18
C ILE A 47 16.40 0.70 5.42
N SER A 48 15.31 1.21 5.99
CA SER A 48 14.04 0.49 6.09
C SER A 48 12.95 1.22 5.31
N CYS A 49 12.06 0.45 4.67
CA CYS A 49 10.91 0.99 3.94
C CYS A 49 9.63 0.48 4.59
N ILE A 50 8.68 1.38 4.87
CA ILE A 50 7.47 1.08 5.65
C ILE A 50 6.25 1.80 5.07
N GLY A 51 5.06 1.42 5.53
CA GLY A 51 3.81 2.09 5.17
C GLY A 51 3.51 2.01 3.67
N GLU A 52 2.85 3.05 3.17
CA GLU A 52 2.38 3.16 1.78
C GLU A 52 3.52 3.35 0.77
N LEU A 53 4.77 3.54 1.22
CA LEU A 53 5.92 3.59 0.32
C LEU A 53 6.21 2.23 -0.34
N LEU A 54 5.84 1.14 0.32
CA LEU A 54 6.01 -0.22 -0.16
C LEU A 54 4.95 -0.55 -1.22
N ASP A 55 5.30 -1.41 -2.17
CA ASP A 55 4.42 -1.86 -3.25
C ASP A 55 3.33 -2.84 -2.75
N TYR A 56 2.40 -2.31 -1.98
CA TYR A 56 1.14 -2.92 -1.60
C TYR A 56 0.09 -1.84 -1.35
N ASN A 57 -1.18 -2.21 -1.51
CA ASN A 57 -2.30 -1.37 -1.11
C ASN A 57 -3.47 -2.26 -0.68
N ALA A 58 -4.33 -1.73 0.19
CA ALA A 58 -5.53 -2.42 0.65
C ALA A 58 -6.80 -1.64 0.34
N PHE A 59 -7.94 -2.31 0.41
CA PHE A 59 -9.25 -1.65 0.37
C PHE A 59 -9.44 -0.69 1.56
N THR A 60 -10.47 0.15 1.48
CA THR A 60 -10.91 0.99 2.59
C THR A 60 -11.41 0.12 3.76
N GLY A 61 -11.39 0.68 4.98
CA GLY A 61 -11.77 -0.05 6.20
C GLY A 61 -10.66 -0.14 7.26
N GLY A 62 -9.62 0.71 7.14
CA GLY A 62 -8.52 0.78 8.11
C GLY A 62 -7.29 -0.07 7.77
N PHE A 63 -7.35 -0.89 6.72
CA PHE A 63 -6.27 -1.83 6.38
C PHE A 63 -4.93 -1.17 6.06
N ASN A 64 -4.92 -0.07 5.29
CA ASN A 64 -3.67 0.66 4.99
C ASN A 64 -3.05 1.26 6.27
N ILE A 65 -3.87 1.77 7.19
CA ILE A 65 -3.42 2.30 8.48
C ILE A 65 -2.85 1.17 9.35
N THR A 66 -3.56 0.03 9.43
CA THR A 66 -3.06 -1.16 10.14
C THR A 66 -1.70 -1.60 9.59
N SER A 67 -1.55 -1.63 8.26
CA SER A 67 -0.29 -2.00 7.63
C SER A 67 0.81 -0.97 7.90
N ALA A 68 0.50 0.32 7.87
CA ALA A 68 1.45 1.38 8.22
C ALA A 68 1.97 1.24 9.67
N PHE A 69 1.10 0.96 10.63
CA PHE A 69 1.52 0.73 12.02
C PHE A 69 2.30 -0.57 12.19
N ALA A 70 1.86 -1.67 11.57
CA ALA A 70 2.55 -2.95 11.66
C ALA A 70 3.96 -2.89 11.07
N THR A 71 4.10 -2.25 9.90
CA THR A 71 5.39 -2.07 9.24
C THR A 71 6.29 -1.11 10.02
N GLY A 72 5.77 0.03 10.48
CA GLY A 72 6.52 0.96 11.32
C GLY A 72 7.03 0.33 12.62
N PHE A 73 6.19 -0.44 13.32
CA PHE A 73 6.59 -1.18 14.52
C PHE A 73 7.72 -2.19 14.22
N THR A 74 7.58 -2.95 13.13
CA THR A 74 8.55 -3.98 12.73
C THR A 74 9.90 -3.34 12.40
N ALA A 75 9.92 -2.31 11.56
CA ALA A 75 11.15 -1.61 11.22
C ALA A 75 11.81 -0.97 12.46
N GLY A 76 11.01 -0.39 13.36
CA GLY A 76 11.50 0.17 14.62
C GLY A 76 12.16 -0.88 15.52
N LYS A 77 11.57 -2.09 15.60
CA LYS A 77 12.13 -3.22 16.38
C LYS A 77 13.51 -3.65 15.88
N TYR A 78 13.76 -3.57 14.57
CA TYR A 78 15.02 -3.96 13.94
C TYR A 78 15.92 -2.77 13.59
N ALA A 79 15.60 -1.55 14.04
CA ALA A 79 16.30 -0.34 13.59
C ALA A 79 17.82 -0.39 13.81
N LEU A 80 18.25 -0.94 14.95
CA LEU A 80 19.68 -1.08 15.32
C LEU A 80 20.31 -2.38 14.84
N ASP A 81 19.53 -3.30 14.27
CA ASP A 81 20.00 -4.62 13.87
C ASP A 81 20.48 -4.59 12.41
N ILE A 82 21.77 -4.36 12.22
CA ILE A 82 22.40 -4.23 10.89
C ILE A 82 22.77 -5.58 10.25
N GLU A 83 22.59 -6.70 10.96
CA GLU A 83 22.97 -8.04 10.48
C GLU A 83 21.76 -8.89 10.03
N ALA A 84 20.53 -8.36 10.12
CA ALA A 84 19.28 -9.10 9.98
C ALA A 84 18.56 -9.06 8.62
#